data_AF-W4RTV6-F1
#
_entry.id   AF-W4RTV6-F1
#
_cell.length_a   1.000
_cell.length_b   1.000
_cell.length_c   1.000
_cell.angle_alpha   90.00
_cell.angle_beta   90.00
_cell.angle_gamma   90.00
#
_symmetry.space_group_name_H-M   'P 1'
#
loop_
_entity.id
_entity.type
_entity.pdbx_description
1 polymer ?
#
loop_
_entity_poly.entity_id
_entity_poly.type
_entity_poly.pdbx_seq_one_letter_code
_entity_poly.pdbx_strand_id
1 'polypeptide(L)'
;MDKISVNSLMRRKLASFLFVSALIIILVIVPLATTSLQNAQRQIETDITYYSRGSYDLLIRAPGSKHHLEEEHGIVPENYIGFGEGGISLEQWELIKNRPDVEIAAPVASVGYFTGVTSNIGLELPVQSTAYTTKYYTSDGVQSYQIGNNYDCILLESPKSIKGWSAEYESLYNDPALMNFCRDDVAMFPLPTTYNLLVGIDPEQEEALTKISFEPIRKDTTERGWGAKVQSDFLPHAKTIPVLELKHDGVSIEADITTDLLDIRPEDTQVYRNVLGLQNEPAPGAAVYFFQKANTPQYKKLVTDLLSFPEKKRRQIISPLGSHLNGFQQDALIISDDGKIKKMEADGTFIESISLNFSTLYYTAGQIQYKKKGDNYIINKLGDINGVPVYRKIQEKGASLAGVANDESITSKIEFVPDPVGSVDISNKKEQLASSPLGIYQFAPVYYVGDETKKPIKMKSTITPGSFVSVAAKGVTNIESAALIKGDTPIDAIRVRVAEINGYTTEAAKK
;
A
#
# COMPACT_ATOMS: atom_id res chain seq x y z
N MET A 1 0.91 -47.02 -67.09
CA MET A 1 0.28 -45.70 -67.28
C MET A 1 -0.24 -45.64 -68.71
N ASP A 2 -1.56 -45.64 -68.88
CA ASP A 2 -2.18 -45.64 -70.20
C ASP A 2 -1.81 -44.36 -70.98
N LYS A 3 -1.39 -44.55 -72.25
CA LYS A 3 -1.02 -43.45 -73.18
C LYS A 3 -2.13 -42.40 -73.31
N ILE A 4 -3.39 -42.78 -73.08
CA ILE A 4 -4.56 -41.91 -73.15
C ILE A 4 -4.58 -40.91 -71.98
N SER A 5 -4.19 -41.31 -70.78
CA SER A 5 -4.12 -40.45 -69.59
C SER A 5 -3.00 -39.41 -69.70
N VAL A 6 -1.87 -39.78 -70.32
CA VAL A 6 -0.75 -38.84 -70.56
C VAL A 6 -1.12 -37.79 -71.60
N ASN A 7 -1.85 -38.17 -72.65
CA ASN A 7 -2.31 -37.23 -73.68
C ASN A 7 -3.39 -36.25 -73.17
N SER A 8 -4.23 -36.65 -72.21
CA SER A 8 -5.22 -35.74 -71.61
C SER A 8 -4.56 -34.68 -70.70
N LEU A 9 -3.51 -35.06 -69.95
CA LEU A 9 -2.66 -34.15 -69.17
C LEU A 9 -1.96 -33.12 -70.07
N MET A 10 -1.45 -33.53 -71.24
CA MET A 10 -0.77 -32.62 -72.18
C MET A 10 -1.72 -31.65 -72.92
N ARG A 11 -3.02 -31.95 -72.99
CA ARG A 11 -4.04 -31.12 -73.66
C ARG A 11 -4.61 -30.01 -72.77
N ARG A 12 -4.60 -30.19 -71.44
CA ARG A 12 -5.11 -29.22 -70.44
C ARG A 12 -4.00 -28.72 -69.50
N LYS A 13 -2.87 -28.29 -70.08
CA LYS A 13 -1.61 -27.98 -69.37
C LYS A 13 -1.77 -27.10 -68.13
N LEU A 14 -2.60 -26.05 -68.18
CA LEU A 14 -2.82 -25.14 -67.06
C LEU A 14 -3.53 -25.82 -65.87
N ALA A 15 -4.61 -26.55 -66.14
CA ALA A 15 -5.38 -27.23 -65.09
C ALA A 15 -4.57 -28.37 -64.46
N SER A 16 -3.83 -29.11 -65.28
CA SER A 16 -2.92 -30.16 -64.80
C SER A 16 -1.76 -29.58 -63.99
N PHE A 17 -1.20 -28.43 -64.40
CA PHE A 17 -0.16 -27.73 -63.63
C PHE A 17 -0.69 -27.24 -62.28
N LEU A 18 -1.86 -26.58 -62.24
CA LEU A 18 -2.48 -26.12 -61.00
C LEU A 18 -2.84 -27.27 -60.05
N PHE A 19 -3.31 -28.40 -60.58
CA PHE A 19 -3.60 -29.58 -59.77
C PHE A 19 -2.34 -30.19 -59.17
N VAL A 20 -1.28 -30.36 -59.96
CA VAL A 20 0.00 -30.90 -59.49
C VAL A 20 0.67 -29.93 -58.51
N SER A 21 0.63 -28.62 -58.76
CA SER A 21 1.18 -27.63 -57.83
C SER A 21 0.43 -27.59 -56.51
N ALA A 22 -0.91 -27.64 -56.53
CA ALA A 22 -1.71 -27.76 -55.31
C ALA A 22 -1.39 -29.05 -54.53
N LEU A 23 -1.22 -30.18 -55.24
CA LEU A 23 -0.83 -31.45 -54.63
C LEU A 23 0.57 -31.35 -53.97
N ILE A 24 1.55 -30.75 -54.66
CA ILE A 24 2.89 -30.51 -54.12
C ILE A 24 2.83 -29.59 -52.90
N ILE A 25 2.07 -28.50 -52.96
CA ILE A 25 1.90 -27.57 -51.85
C ILE A 25 1.32 -28.29 -50.63
N ILE A 26 0.27 -29.09 -50.79
CA ILE A 26 -0.31 -29.87 -49.69
C ILE A 26 0.70 -30.89 -49.14
N LEU A 27 1.37 -31.63 -50.02
CA LEU A 27 2.36 -32.65 -49.64
C LEU A 27 3.61 -32.06 -48.97
N VAL A 28 3.89 -30.76 -49.14
CA VAL A 28 5.01 -30.07 -48.48
C VAL A 28 4.56 -29.36 -47.21
N ILE A 29 3.43 -28.64 -47.24
CA ILE A 29 2.92 -27.87 -46.09
C ILE A 29 2.49 -28.81 -44.96
N VAL A 30 1.82 -29.92 -45.25
CA VAL A 30 1.32 -30.81 -44.19
C VAL A 30 2.47 -31.39 -43.35
N PRO A 31 3.54 -31.96 -43.92
CA PRO A 31 4.72 -32.39 -43.14
C PRO A 31 5.47 -31.24 -42.45
N LEU A 32 5.57 -30.06 -43.07
CA LEU A 32 6.18 -28.89 -42.43
C LEU A 32 5.39 -28.41 -41.22
N ALA A 33 4.06 -28.38 -41.32
CA ALA A 33 3.19 -28.01 -40.21
C ALA A 33 3.26 -29.04 -39.08
N THR A 34 3.20 -30.34 -39.39
CA THR A 34 3.30 -31.39 -38.36
C THR A 34 4.65 -31.41 -37.67
N THR A 35 5.76 -31.24 -38.40
CA THR A 35 7.10 -31.14 -37.79
C THR A 35 7.25 -29.87 -36.95
N SER A 36 6.72 -28.73 -37.39
CA SER A 36 6.67 -27.49 -36.61
C SER A 36 5.88 -27.67 -35.30
N LEU A 37 4.70 -28.28 -35.36
CA LEU A 37 3.90 -28.60 -34.17
C LEU A 37 4.63 -29.56 -33.21
N GLN A 38 5.27 -30.62 -33.74
CA GLN A 38 6.04 -31.55 -32.92
C GLN A 38 7.24 -30.88 -32.25
N ASN A 39 7.93 -29.99 -32.97
CA ASN A 39 9.04 -29.22 -32.41
C ASN A 39 8.55 -28.26 -31.33
N ALA A 40 7.44 -27.55 -31.56
CA ALA A 40 6.83 -26.67 -30.56
C ALA A 40 6.39 -27.45 -29.31
N GLN A 41 5.76 -28.62 -29.47
CA GLN A 41 5.39 -29.49 -28.36
C GLN A 41 6.60 -29.97 -27.56
N ARG A 42 7.66 -30.44 -28.24
CA ARG A 42 8.91 -30.86 -27.58
C ARG A 42 9.61 -29.72 -26.86
N GLN A 43 9.60 -28.53 -27.45
CA GLN A 43 10.16 -27.34 -26.83
C GLN A 43 9.37 -26.99 -25.56
N ILE A 44 8.03 -26.95 -25.63
CA ILE A 44 7.18 -26.72 -24.45
C ILE A 44 7.44 -27.77 -23.37
N GLU A 45 7.52 -29.05 -23.74
CA GLU A 45 7.81 -30.14 -22.79
C GLU A 45 9.19 -29.99 -22.15
N THR A 46 10.20 -29.61 -22.93
CA THR A 46 11.57 -29.36 -22.43
C THR A 46 11.61 -28.13 -21.52
N ASP A 47 10.94 -27.05 -21.92
CA ASP A 47 10.85 -25.80 -21.17
C ASP A 47 10.13 -26.04 -19.83
N ILE A 48 9.04 -26.80 -19.83
CA ILE A 48 8.35 -27.20 -18.60
C ILE A 48 9.27 -28.09 -17.75
N THR A 49 9.88 -29.12 -18.33
CA THR A 49 10.66 -30.09 -17.56
C THR A 49 11.89 -29.47 -16.91
N TYR A 50 12.65 -28.63 -17.63
CA TYR A 50 13.96 -28.15 -17.19
C TYR A 50 13.99 -26.69 -16.76
N TYR A 51 13.05 -25.86 -17.22
CA TYR A 51 13.09 -24.41 -16.99
C TYR A 51 11.86 -23.86 -16.27
N SER A 52 10.87 -24.69 -15.90
CA SER A 52 9.69 -24.23 -15.17
C SER A 52 9.72 -24.47 -13.65
N ARG A 53 10.82 -25.02 -13.11
CA ARG A 53 10.96 -25.21 -11.65
C ARG A 53 10.68 -23.90 -10.95
N GLY A 54 9.80 -23.99 -9.96
CA GLY A 54 9.32 -22.84 -9.26
C GLY A 54 10.35 -22.10 -8.41
N SER A 55 9.95 -20.96 -7.84
CA SER A 55 10.65 -20.37 -6.69
C SER A 55 10.72 -21.37 -5.54
N TYR A 56 9.65 -22.16 -5.34
CA TYR A 56 9.58 -23.28 -4.42
C TYR A 56 8.85 -24.48 -5.07
N ASP A 57 9.01 -25.67 -4.49
CA ASP A 57 8.43 -26.92 -4.99
C ASP A 57 7.14 -27.30 -4.25
N LEU A 58 7.12 -27.10 -2.93
CA LEU A 58 5.99 -27.45 -2.08
C LEU A 58 5.51 -26.24 -1.27
N LEU A 59 4.20 -26.15 -1.11
CA LEU A 59 3.54 -25.20 -0.22
C LEU A 59 2.84 -25.97 0.90
N ILE A 60 3.40 -25.88 2.10
CA ILE A 60 2.82 -26.51 3.28
C ILE A 60 1.91 -25.49 3.95
N ARG A 61 0.66 -25.87 4.25
CA ARG A 61 -0.33 -25.05 4.95
C ARG A 61 -0.93 -25.84 6.11
N ALA A 62 -1.40 -25.13 7.13
CA ALA A 62 -2.05 -25.75 8.29
C ALA A 62 -3.32 -26.54 7.88
N PRO A 63 -3.65 -27.65 8.57
CA PRO A 63 -4.94 -28.30 8.40
C PRO A 63 -6.11 -27.33 8.64
N GLY A 64 -7.13 -27.38 7.78
CA GLY A 64 -8.30 -26.48 7.87
C GLY A 64 -8.10 -25.10 7.24
N SER A 65 -6.91 -24.78 6.71
CA SER A 65 -6.66 -23.48 6.04
C SER A 65 -7.29 -23.37 4.65
N LYS A 66 -7.81 -24.47 4.09
CA LYS A 66 -8.35 -24.53 2.73
C LYS A 66 -9.69 -23.81 2.67
N HIS A 67 -9.83 -22.89 1.71
CA HIS A 67 -11.11 -22.25 1.46
C HIS A 67 -12.10 -23.25 0.82
N HIS A 68 -13.40 -23.12 1.08
CA HIS A 68 -14.41 -24.05 0.53
C HIS A 68 -14.40 -24.13 -1.01
N LEU A 69 -14.04 -23.03 -1.70
CA LEU A 69 -13.87 -23.01 -3.15
C LEU A 69 -12.67 -23.84 -3.63
N GLU A 70 -11.64 -24.03 -2.79
CA GLU A 70 -10.51 -24.92 -3.10
C GLU A 70 -10.99 -26.36 -3.22
N GLU A 71 -11.90 -26.78 -2.36
CA GLU A 71 -12.48 -28.12 -2.38
C GLU A 71 -13.47 -28.30 -3.53
N GLU A 72 -14.27 -27.27 -3.85
CA GLU A 72 -15.27 -27.33 -4.93
C GLU A 72 -14.61 -27.33 -6.33
N HIS A 73 -13.57 -26.51 -6.54
CA HIS A 73 -13.01 -26.26 -7.88
C HIS A 73 -11.58 -26.75 -8.07
N GLY A 74 -10.90 -27.19 -7.00
CA GLY A 74 -9.49 -27.58 -7.07
C GLY A 74 -8.53 -26.40 -7.34
N ILE A 75 -8.97 -25.16 -7.09
CA ILE A 75 -8.19 -23.94 -7.31
C ILE A 75 -7.97 -23.18 -6.01
N VAL A 76 -6.76 -22.66 -5.80
CA VAL A 76 -6.45 -21.82 -4.63
C VAL A 76 -6.87 -20.37 -4.91
N PRO A 77 -7.68 -19.74 -4.03
CA PRO A 77 -7.99 -18.32 -4.16
C PRO A 77 -6.72 -17.47 -4.26
N GLU A 78 -6.78 -16.42 -5.06
CA GLU A 78 -5.67 -15.48 -5.15
C GLU A 78 -5.38 -14.85 -3.78
N ASN A 79 -4.11 -14.58 -3.51
CA ASN A 79 -3.64 -13.87 -2.31
C ASN A 79 -3.99 -14.58 -0.98
N TYR A 80 -4.13 -15.91 -1.03
CA TYR A 80 -4.52 -16.76 0.10
C TYR A 80 -3.64 -16.62 1.36
N ILE A 81 -2.36 -16.22 1.21
CA ILE A 81 -1.43 -16.07 2.34
C ILE A 81 -1.73 -14.82 3.18
N GLY A 82 -2.24 -13.74 2.57
CA GLY A 82 -2.43 -12.44 3.25
C GLY A 82 -3.57 -12.39 4.28
N PHE A 83 -4.23 -13.52 4.56
CA PHE A 83 -5.43 -13.61 5.40
C PHE A 83 -5.41 -14.81 6.34
N GLY A 84 -4.25 -15.47 6.51
CA GLY A 84 -4.15 -16.64 7.38
C GLY A 84 -4.16 -16.28 8.86
N GLU A 85 -4.75 -17.15 9.67
CA GLU A 85 -4.78 -17.03 11.13
C GLU A 85 -3.60 -17.75 11.82
N GLY A 86 -2.70 -18.34 11.04
CA GLY A 86 -1.61 -19.20 11.49
C GLY A 86 -1.97 -20.68 11.37
N GLY A 87 -1.44 -21.48 12.29
CA GLY A 87 -1.70 -22.92 12.42
C GLY A 87 -0.48 -23.82 12.29
N ILE A 88 0.70 -23.27 12.00
CA ILE A 88 1.98 -23.97 12.07
C ILE A 88 2.86 -23.29 13.14
N SER A 89 3.43 -24.06 14.07
CA SER A 89 4.33 -23.56 15.12
C SER A 89 5.76 -23.39 14.61
N LEU A 90 6.56 -22.60 15.34
CA LEU A 90 7.99 -22.45 15.03
C LEU A 90 8.73 -23.80 15.13
N GLU A 91 8.38 -24.63 16.12
CA GLU A 91 8.97 -25.96 16.30
C GLU A 91 8.62 -26.89 15.13
N GLN A 92 7.38 -26.85 14.64
CA GLN A 92 6.96 -27.63 13.48
C GLN A 92 7.71 -27.21 12.21
N TRP A 93 7.88 -25.90 12.02
CA TRP A 93 8.67 -25.37 10.92
C TRP A 93 10.15 -25.77 11.03
N GLU A 94 10.76 -25.67 12.20
CA GLU A 94 12.14 -26.13 12.44
C GLU A 94 12.31 -27.62 12.13
N LEU A 95 11.34 -28.46 12.49
CA LEU A 95 11.36 -29.88 12.13
C LEU A 95 11.35 -30.10 10.61
N ILE A 96 10.61 -29.28 9.86
CA ILE A 96 10.59 -29.34 8.39
C ILE A 96 11.92 -28.84 7.81
N LYS A 97 12.42 -27.70 8.30
CA LYS A 97 13.67 -27.07 7.86
C LYS A 97 14.87 -28.00 8.03
N ASN A 98 14.91 -28.76 9.11
CA ASN A 98 16.03 -29.63 9.46
C ASN A 98 15.98 -31.01 8.77
N ARG A 99 15.03 -31.27 7.87
CA ARG A 99 15.01 -32.53 7.12
C ARG A 99 16.12 -32.54 6.05
N PRO A 100 16.77 -33.69 5.81
CA PRO A 100 17.87 -33.77 4.83
C PRO A 100 17.44 -33.59 3.37
N ASP A 101 16.15 -33.80 3.07
CA ASP A 101 15.55 -33.63 1.75
C ASP A 101 15.03 -32.20 1.51
N VAL A 102 15.19 -31.29 2.47
CA VAL A 102 14.77 -29.89 2.38
C VAL A 102 16.00 -29.00 2.19
N GLU A 103 16.04 -28.27 1.08
CA GLU A 103 17.08 -27.27 0.77
C GLU A 103 16.76 -25.94 1.45
N ILE A 104 15.51 -25.48 1.31
CA ILE A 104 15.02 -24.21 1.86
C ILE A 104 13.62 -24.45 2.41
N ALA A 105 13.32 -23.91 3.59
CA ALA A 105 11.98 -23.86 4.16
C ALA A 105 11.68 -22.43 4.62
N ALA A 106 11.09 -21.61 3.75
CA ALA A 106 10.79 -20.22 4.01
C ALA A 106 9.37 -20.05 4.58
N PRO A 107 9.22 -19.79 5.90
CA PRO A 107 7.92 -19.62 6.53
C PRO A 107 7.35 -18.23 6.20
N VAL A 108 6.03 -18.14 6.22
CA VAL A 108 5.31 -16.87 6.04
C VAL A 108 4.17 -16.77 7.04
N ALA A 109 4.10 -15.62 7.70
CA ALA A 109 3.03 -15.26 8.62
C ALA A 109 2.44 -13.90 8.23
N SER A 110 1.21 -13.85 7.72
CA SER A 110 0.43 -12.63 7.62
C SER A 110 0.10 -12.13 9.02
N VAL A 111 0.74 -11.04 9.43
CA VAL A 111 0.62 -10.48 10.79
C VAL A 111 -0.63 -9.59 10.88
N GLY A 112 -0.83 -8.74 9.89
CA GLY A 112 -1.93 -7.80 9.85
C GLY A 112 -1.59 -6.54 9.07
N TYR A 113 -2.50 -5.57 9.12
CA TYR A 113 -2.39 -4.27 8.48
C TYR A 113 -1.98 -3.25 9.53
N PHE A 114 -0.75 -2.75 9.39
CA PHE A 114 -0.11 -1.81 10.31
C PHE A 114 0.08 -0.47 9.63
N THR A 115 0.19 0.57 10.44
CA THR A 115 0.59 1.89 9.97
C THR A 115 2.01 2.21 10.40
N GLY A 116 2.68 3.03 9.59
CA GLY A 116 4.03 3.50 9.82
C GLY A 116 4.14 4.78 10.62
N VAL A 117 5.32 5.38 10.52
CA VAL A 117 5.53 6.80 10.83
C VAL A 117 4.74 7.62 9.82
N THR A 118 3.82 8.46 10.31
CA THR A 118 3.10 9.42 9.48
C THR A 118 3.75 10.80 9.56
N SER A 119 3.67 11.51 8.44
CA SER A 119 4.29 12.83 8.26
C SER A 119 3.28 13.85 7.70
N ASN A 120 3.75 14.88 7.03
CA ASN A 120 2.97 16.01 6.54
C ASN A 120 3.36 16.43 5.12
N ILE A 121 2.46 17.18 4.48
CA ILE A 121 2.77 17.94 3.27
C ILE A 121 2.85 19.43 3.63
N GLY A 122 3.74 20.15 2.96
CA GLY A 122 3.85 21.61 2.99
C GLY A 122 3.49 22.22 1.65
N LEU A 123 2.89 23.40 1.68
CA LEU A 123 2.59 24.22 0.51
C LEU A 123 3.45 25.48 0.54
N GLU A 124 3.76 26.02 -0.65
CA GLU A 124 4.47 27.29 -0.77
C GLU A 124 3.66 28.43 -0.13
N LEU A 125 4.38 29.34 0.55
CA LEU A 125 3.77 30.50 1.18
C LEU A 125 3.14 31.43 0.15
N PRO A 126 2.02 32.07 0.50
CA PRO A 126 1.35 32.96 -0.41
C PRO A 126 2.10 34.29 -0.49
N VAL A 127 1.74 35.12 -1.48
CA VAL A 127 2.22 36.51 -1.59
C VAL A 127 1.23 37.54 -1.04
N GLN A 128 0.00 37.11 -0.71
CA GLN A 128 -1.09 37.92 -0.15
C GLN A 128 -2.08 37.01 0.60
N SER A 129 -3.10 37.57 1.24
CA SER A 129 -4.08 36.78 1.99
C SER A 129 -4.67 35.63 1.16
N THR A 130 -4.61 34.40 1.70
CA THR A 130 -4.92 33.17 0.97
C THR A 130 -5.59 32.14 1.87
N ALA A 131 -6.63 31.47 1.37
CA ALA A 131 -7.18 30.25 1.96
C ALA A 131 -6.71 29.02 1.19
N TYR A 132 -6.23 28.03 1.92
CA TYR A 132 -5.83 26.71 1.43
C TYR A 132 -6.83 25.68 1.94
N THR A 133 -7.38 24.88 1.04
CA THR A 133 -8.21 23.72 1.36
C THR A 133 -7.52 22.47 0.83
N THR A 134 -7.23 21.52 1.71
CA THR A 134 -6.64 20.23 1.38
C THR A 134 -7.61 19.11 1.70
N LYS A 135 -7.90 18.28 0.68
CA LYS A 135 -8.67 17.04 0.81
C LYS A 135 -7.84 15.87 0.31
N TYR A 136 -7.97 14.73 0.97
CA TYR A 136 -7.28 13.52 0.55
C TYR A 136 -8.25 12.51 -0.04
N TYR A 137 -7.76 11.77 -1.04
CA TYR A 137 -8.51 10.74 -1.73
C TYR A 137 -7.70 9.45 -1.81
N THR A 138 -8.39 8.32 -1.78
CA THR A 138 -7.85 7.01 -2.17
C THR A 138 -8.71 6.43 -3.29
N SER A 139 -8.13 5.63 -4.17
CA SER A 139 -8.86 5.03 -5.28
C SER A 139 -8.60 3.53 -5.40
N ASP A 140 -9.65 2.79 -5.75
CA ASP A 140 -9.57 1.38 -6.14
C ASP A 140 -9.35 1.21 -7.66
N GLY A 141 -9.07 2.31 -8.38
CA GLY A 141 -8.91 2.36 -9.83
C GLY A 141 -10.22 2.54 -10.61
N VAL A 142 -11.38 2.29 -9.99
CA VAL A 142 -12.71 2.47 -10.60
C VAL A 142 -13.40 3.71 -10.01
N GLN A 143 -13.34 3.85 -8.69
CA GLN A 143 -13.92 4.94 -7.94
C GLN A 143 -12.86 5.62 -7.07
N SER A 144 -13.07 6.91 -6.78
CA SER A 144 -12.28 7.68 -5.83
C SER A 144 -13.10 7.95 -4.57
N TYR A 145 -12.46 7.83 -3.42
CA TYR A 145 -13.07 7.94 -2.09
C TYR A 145 -12.35 9.02 -1.31
N GLN A 146 -13.08 10.02 -0.83
CA GLN A 146 -12.51 11.02 0.08
C GLN A 146 -12.20 10.37 1.43
N ILE A 147 -11.01 10.64 1.96
CA ILE A 147 -10.52 10.10 3.24
C ILE A 147 -10.12 11.23 4.18
N GLY A 148 -10.36 11.01 5.47
CA GLY A 148 -10.02 11.99 6.52
C GLY A 148 -10.90 13.25 6.49
N ASN A 149 -10.46 14.25 7.23
CA ASN A 149 -11.12 15.55 7.34
C ASN A 149 -10.73 16.46 6.17
N ASN A 150 -11.59 17.44 5.90
CA ASN A 150 -11.20 18.59 5.08
C ASN A 150 -10.34 19.50 5.95
N TYR A 151 -9.13 19.82 5.49
CA TYR A 151 -8.24 20.71 6.22
C TYR A 151 -8.20 22.07 5.54
N ASP A 152 -8.61 23.11 6.27
CA ASP A 152 -8.59 24.48 5.80
C ASP A 152 -7.59 25.30 6.62
N CYS A 153 -6.64 25.93 5.95
CA CYS A 153 -5.67 26.85 6.54
C CYS A 153 -5.77 28.21 5.83
N ILE A 154 -5.97 29.28 6.59
CA ILE A 154 -6.12 30.63 6.07
C ILE A 154 -4.98 31.47 6.60
N LEU A 155 -4.19 32.06 5.70
CA LEU A 155 -3.13 33.00 6.02
C LEU A 155 -3.58 34.40 5.60
N LEU A 156 -3.84 35.27 6.57
CA LEU A 156 -4.24 36.66 6.34
C LEU A 156 -3.05 37.59 6.51
N GLU A 157 -2.86 38.56 5.64
CA GLU A 157 -1.81 39.58 5.79
C GLU A 157 -1.93 40.29 7.14
N SER A 158 -0.83 40.34 7.89
CA SER A 158 -0.82 40.91 9.23
C SER A 158 -0.78 42.45 9.17
N PRO A 159 -1.53 43.15 10.05
CA PRO A 159 -1.38 44.59 10.27
C PRO A 159 -0.01 44.99 10.84
N LYS A 160 0.86 44.04 11.24
CA LYS A 160 2.17 44.28 11.88
C LYS A 160 2.09 45.25 13.06
N SER A 161 0.92 45.32 13.68
CA SER A 161 0.58 46.26 14.75
C SER A 161 0.81 45.68 16.14
N ILE A 162 1.15 44.38 16.23
CA ILE A 162 1.39 43.69 17.51
C ILE A 162 2.80 44.00 18.02
N LYS A 163 2.90 44.50 19.24
CA LYS A 163 4.18 44.87 19.85
C LYS A 163 5.06 43.63 20.07
N GLY A 164 6.26 43.65 19.49
CA GLY A 164 7.26 42.58 19.64
C GLY A 164 7.03 41.36 18.75
N TRP A 165 6.10 41.44 17.79
CA TRP A 165 5.84 40.39 16.81
C TRP A 165 5.82 40.99 15.41
N SER A 166 6.48 40.32 14.46
CA SER A 166 6.71 40.84 13.11
C SER A 166 6.44 39.77 12.05
N ALA A 167 5.36 39.01 12.19
CA ALA A 167 4.95 38.07 11.17
C ALA A 167 4.30 38.78 9.98
N GLU A 168 4.48 38.20 8.79
CA GLU A 168 3.84 38.69 7.56
C GLU A 168 2.36 38.28 7.50
N TYR A 169 2.01 37.14 8.11
CA TYR A 169 0.65 36.61 8.11
C TYR A 169 0.15 36.32 9.53
N GLU A 170 -1.17 36.14 9.66
CA GLU A 170 -1.80 35.52 10.82
C GLU A 170 -2.61 34.31 10.35
N SER A 171 -2.52 33.19 11.09
CA SER A 171 -3.16 31.93 10.68
C SER A 171 -4.51 31.68 11.35
N LEU A 172 -5.45 31.13 10.58
CA LEU A 172 -6.70 30.55 11.04
C LEU A 172 -6.88 29.16 10.42
N TYR A 173 -7.59 28.26 11.10
CA TYR A 173 -7.79 26.90 10.65
C TYR A 173 -9.13 26.32 11.13
N ASN A 174 -9.67 25.34 10.40
CA ASN A 174 -10.95 24.71 10.72
C ASN A 174 -10.84 23.51 11.68
N ASP A 175 -9.68 22.83 11.69
CA ASP A 175 -9.46 21.57 12.39
C ASP A 175 -8.33 21.71 13.43
N PRO A 176 -8.54 21.29 14.70
CA PRO A 176 -7.50 21.33 15.74
C PRO A 176 -6.21 20.59 15.37
N ALA A 177 -6.27 19.58 14.49
CA ALA A 177 -5.11 18.88 14.00
C ALA A 177 -4.12 19.81 13.30
N LEU A 178 -4.56 20.96 12.78
CA LEU A 178 -3.74 21.96 12.09
C LEU A 178 -3.01 22.92 13.02
N MET A 179 -3.20 22.86 14.34
CA MET A 179 -2.58 23.82 15.28
C MET A 179 -1.06 23.97 15.11
N ASN A 180 -0.36 22.88 14.79
CA ASN A 180 1.09 22.89 14.56
C ASN A 180 1.48 22.93 13.08
N PHE A 181 0.51 22.94 12.17
CA PHE A 181 0.74 22.85 10.73
C PHE A 181 0.33 24.12 9.98
N CYS A 182 -0.68 24.85 10.45
CA CYS A 182 -1.12 26.12 9.89
C CYS A 182 -0.68 27.28 10.81
N ARG A 183 0.49 27.85 10.51
CA ARG A 183 1.08 28.95 11.29
C ARG A 183 1.25 30.20 10.43
N ASP A 184 1.65 31.29 11.06
CA ASP A 184 1.92 32.59 10.44
C ASP A 184 3.05 32.57 9.40
N ASP A 185 3.88 31.53 9.41
CA ASP A 185 5.03 31.35 8.53
C ASP A 185 4.97 30.08 7.68
N VAL A 186 3.91 29.26 7.78
CA VAL A 186 3.84 27.99 7.05
C VAL A 186 2.41 27.48 6.88
N ALA A 187 2.13 26.88 5.71
CA ALA A 187 0.91 26.12 5.43
C ALA A 187 1.25 24.63 5.20
N MET A 188 1.15 23.83 6.26
CA MET A 188 1.31 22.38 6.23
C MET A 188 -0.01 21.67 6.55
N PHE A 189 -0.08 20.40 6.16
CA PHE A 189 -1.24 19.54 6.37
C PHE A 189 -0.77 18.13 6.76
N PRO A 190 -1.35 17.52 7.81
CA PRO A 190 -1.00 16.15 8.17
C PRO A 190 -1.44 15.19 7.07
N LEU A 191 -0.63 14.16 6.80
CA LEU A 191 -1.00 13.07 5.90
C LEU A 191 -2.01 12.14 6.58
N PRO A 192 -2.94 11.53 5.82
CA PRO A 192 -3.84 10.54 6.35
C PRO A 192 -3.08 9.26 6.73
N THR A 193 -3.54 8.58 7.77
CA THR A 193 -2.99 7.29 8.21
C THR A 193 -3.25 6.22 7.14
N THR A 194 -2.21 5.50 6.74
CA THR A 194 -2.31 4.37 5.81
C THR A 194 -2.06 3.06 6.53
N TYR A 195 -2.81 2.02 6.17
CA TYR A 195 -2.62 0.69 6.72
C TYR A 195 -2.12 -0.26 5.64
N ASN A 196 -1.01 -0.90 5.93
CA ASN A 196 -0.27 -1.72 4.98
C ASN A 196 0.00 -3.10 5.56
N LEU A 197 -0.05 -4.11 4.70
CA LEU A 197 0.18 -5.49 5.13
C LEU A 197 1.63 -5.67 5.60
N LEU A 198 1.78 -6.16 6.84
CA LEU A 198 3.02 -6.61 7.46
C LEU A 198 3.04 -8.15 7.48
N VAL A 199 4.17 -8.72 7.07
CA VAL A 199 4.36 -10.17 7.00
C VAL A 199 5.61 -10.60 7.77
N GLY A 200 5.49 -11.63 8.60
CA GLY A 200 6.60 -12.31 9.24
C GLY A 200 7.24 -13.33 8.31
N ILE A 201 8.57 -13.30 8.21
CA ILE A 201 9.39 -14.24 7.45
C ILE A 201 10.58 -14.68 8.28
N ASP A 202 11.20 -15.81 7.93
CA ASP A 202 12.58 -16.06 8.37
C ASP A 202 13.55 -15.36 7.40
N PRO A 203 14.36 -14.36 7.84
CA PRO A 203 15.19 -13.58 6.94
C PRO A 203 16.20 -14.39 6.14
N GLU A 204 16.77 -15.46 6.72
CA GLU A 204 17.79 -16.27 6.07
C GLU A 204 17.19 -17.20 5.02
N GLN A 205 16.09 -17.88 5.35
CA GLN A 205 15.38 -18.75 4.43
C GLN A 205 14.71 -17.94 3.31
N GLU A 206 14.20 -16.74 3.61
CA GLU A 206 13.65 -15.86 2.59
C GLU A 206 14.73 -15.29 1.67
N GLU A 207 15.89 -14.92 2.21
CA GLU A 207 17.05 -14.51 1.42
C GLU A 207 17.55 -15.66 0.54
N ALA A 208 17.60 -16.89 1.06
CA ALA A 208 17.96 -18.07 0.29
C ALA A 208 16.99 -18.33 -0.87
N LEU A 209 15.67 -18.14 -0.63
CA LEU A 209 14.61 -18.33 -1.62
C LEU A 209 14.61 -17.23 -2.69
N THR A 210 14.67 -15.97 -2.25
CA THR A 210 14.42 -14.80 -3.11
C THR A 210 15.69 -14.15 -3.63
N LYS A 211 16.86 -14.41 -3.01
CA LYS A 211 18.13 -13.70 -3.23
C LYS A 211 18.02 -12.19 -2.96
N ILE A 212 17.28 -11.82 -1.92
CA ILE A 212 17.12 -10.45 -1.42
C ILE A 212 17.59 -10.46 0.02
N SER A 213 18.42 -9.49 0.41
CA SER A 213 18.92 -9.41 1.78
C SER A 213 17.85 -8.82 2.71
N PHE A 214 17.60 -9.52 3.81
CA PHE A 214 16.71 -9.12 4.89
C PHE A 214 17.47 -8.95 6.22
N GLU A 215 18.77 -8.68 6.14
CA GLU A 215 19.68 -8.57 7.29
C GLU A 215 19.17 -7.61 8.39
N PRO A 216 18.60 -6.43 8.10
CA PRO A 216 18.19 -5.48 9.14
C PRO A 216 17.11 -5.98 10.11
N ILE A 217 16.36 -7.02 9.73
CA ILE A 217 15.30 -7.62 10.57
C ILE A 217 15.71 -8.95 11.19
N ARG A 218 16.95 -9.41 11.04
CA ARG A 218 17.42 -10.65 11.70
C ARG A 218 17.26 -10.57 13.21
N LYS A 219 17.14 -11.72 13.86
CA LYS A 219 16.84 -11.84 15.29
C LYS A 219 17.84 -11.10 16.19
N ASP A 220 19.10 -11.04 15.76
CA ASP A 220 20.23 -10.40 16.44
C ASP A 220 20.46 -8.94 16.00
N THR A 221 19.54 -8.35 15.23
CA THR A 221 19.67 -6.98 14.73
C THR A 221 19.83 -5.95 15.84
N THR A 222 20.81 -5.07 15.66
CA THR A 222 21.00 -3.87 16.48
C THR A 222 20.41 -2.62 15.85
N GLU A 223 19.80 -2.73 14.67
CA GLU A 223 19.17 -1.60 13.99
C GLU A 223 17.98 -1.09 14.81
N ARG A 224 17.85 0.24 14.90
CA ARG A 224 16.82 0.90 15.70
C ARG A 224 16.30 2.12 14.94
N GLY A 225 14.98 2.24 14.88
CA GLY A 225 14.27 3.37 14.30
C GLY A 225 13.50 4.18 15.34
N TRP A 226 12.48 4.89 14.85
CA TRP A 226 11.61 5.71 15.70
C TRP A 226 10.75 4.89 16.66
N GLY A 227 10.40 3.66 16.31
CA GLY A 227 9.62 2.76 17.17
C GLY A 227 10.39 2.38 18.44
N ALA A 228 11.70 2.15 18.33
CA ALA A 228 12.54 1.88 19.49
C ALA A 228 12.64 3.07 20.45
N LYS A 229 12.69 4.30 19.91
CA LYS A 229 12.66 5.51 20.73
C LYS A 229 11.34 5.63 21.48
N VAL A 230 10.22 5.45 20.78
CA VAL A 230 8.88 5.47 21.39
C VAL A 230 8.72 4.40 22.46
N GLN A 231 9.21 3.19 22.20
CA GLN A 231 9.20 2.10 23.17
C GLN A 231 9.98 2.48 24.44
N SER A 232 11.20 2.99 24.29
CA SER A 232 12.03 3.40 25.43
C SER A 232 11.41 4.54 26.24
N ASP A 233 10.85 5.55 25.56
CA ASP A 233 10.36 6.77 26.21
C ASP A 233 8.98 6.57 26.86
N PHE A 234 8.12 5.73 26.29
CA PHE A 234 6.70 5.64 26.69
C PHE A 234 6.22 4.24 27.08
N LEU A 235 6.87 3.18 26.58
CA LEU A 235 6.40 1.80 26.73
C LEU A 235 7.54 0.81 27.08
N PRO A 236 8.27 1.01 28.19
CA PRO A 236 9.47 0.23 28.50
C PRO A 236 9.20 -1.28 28.72
N HIS A 237 7.93 -1.66 28.96
CA HIS A 237 7.51 -3.05 29.11
C HIS A 237 7.24 -3.75 27.75
N ALA A 238 6.95 -2.98 26.70
CA ALA A 238 6.66 -3.50 25.37
C ALA A 238 7.95 -3.91 24.65
N LYS A 239 7.86 -4.88 23.74
CA LYS A 239 8.98 -5.27 22.87
C LYS A 239 8.99 -4.48 21.56
N THR A 240 10.16 -4.17 21.03
CA THR A 240 10.27 -3.62 19.67
C THR A 240 10.24 -4.74 18.65
N ILE A 241 9.47 -4.59 17.57
CA ILE A 241 9.52 -5.49 16.41
C ILE A 241 10.13 -4.75 15.21
N PRO A 242 11.23 -5.25 14.61
CA PRO A 242 11.84 -4.56 13.49
C PRO A 242 10.97 -4.74 12.23
N VAL A 243 10.79 -3.67 11.48
CA VAL A 243 10.03 -3.65 10.23
C VAL A 243 10.94 -3.17 9.11
N LEU A 244 11.19 -4.04 8.13
CA LEU A 244 11.86 -3.67 6.89
C LEU A 244 10.81 -3.33 5.84
N GLU A 245 10.88 -2.11 5.33
CA GLU A 245 9.97 -1.63 4.31
C GLU A 245 10.28 -2.24 2.93
N LEU A 246 9.25 -2.62 2.19
CA LEU A 246 9.35 -3.09 0.82
C LEU A 246 9.05 -1.95 -0.14
N LYS A 247 10.09 -1.42 -0.79
CA LYS A 247 9.96 -0.40 -1.83
C LYS A 247 9.44 -1.03 -3.12
N HIS A 248 8.19 -0.69 -3.46
CA HIS A 248 7.54 -1.03 -4.72
C HIS A 248 6.48 0.02 -5.06
N ASP A 249 5.34 -0.38 -5.64
CA ASP A 249 4.26 0.52 -6.04
C ASP A 249 3.88 1.46 -4.88
N GLY A 250 3.53 2.71 -5.15
CA GLY A 250 3.15 3.67 -4.11
C GLY A 250 1.89 3.29 -3.31
N VAL A 251 1.56 4.06 -2.27
CA VAL A 251 0.24 3.99 -1.61
C VAL A 251 -0.82 4.74 -2.43
N SER A 252 -2.07 4.31 -2.44
CA SER A 252 -3.13 4.98 -3.21
C SER A 252 -3.63 6.23 -2.49
N ILE A 253 -2.87 7.34 -2.57
CA ILE A 253 -3.24 8.65 -2.01
C ILE A 253 -3.08 9.73 -3.07
N GLU A 254 -4.10 10.58 -3.18
CA GLU A 254 -4.09 11.83 -3.91
C GLU A 254 -4.49 12.98 -2.97
N ALA A 255 -3.86 14.13 -3.13
CA ALA A 255 -4.26 15.37 -2.46
C ALA A 255 -4.92 16.30 -3.47
N ASP A 256 -6.15 16.71 -3.19
CA ASP A 256 -6.85 17.78 -3.89
C ASP A 256 -6.68 19.07 -3.09
N ILE A 257 -5.90 19.98 -3.64
CA ILE A 257 -5.49 21.22 -3.00
C ILE A 257 -6.13 22.37 -3.75
N THR A 258 -6.98 23.12 -3.05
CA THR A 258 -7.54 24.38 -3.54
C THR A 258 -6.84 25.54 -2.84
N THR A 259 -6.47 26.55 -3.62
CA THR A 259 -5.87 27.78 -3.16
C THR A 259 -6.70 28.96 -3.65
N ASP A 260 -7.31 29.67 -2.70
CA ASP A 260 -8.19 30.80 -2.95
C ASP A 260 -7.53 32.09 -2.48
N LEU A 261 -7.25 32.95 -3.45
CA LEU A 261 -6.66 34.25 -3.23
C LEU A 261 -7.73 35.23 -2.70
N LEU A 262 -7.52 35.78 -1.51
CA LEU A 262 -8.49 36.65 -0.84
C LEU A 262 -8.10 38.12 -1.05
N ASP A 263 -9.09 38.98 -1.32
CA ASP A 263 -8.91 40.44 -1.34
C ASP A 263 -9.11 41.01 0.07
N ILE A 264 -8.31 40.52 1.01
CA ILE A 264 -8.31 40.91 2.42
C ILE A 264 -6.96 41.55 2.71
N ARG A 265 -7.00 42.79 3.18
CA ARG A 265 -5.81 43.58 3.46
C ARG A 265 -5.49 43.60 4.96
N PRO A 266 -4.30 44.06 5.36
CA PRO A 266 -3.94 44.17 6.77
C PRO A 266 -4.95 44.94 7.63
N GLU A 267 -5.59 45.98 7.08
CA GLU A 267 -6.66 46.73 7.75
C GLU A 267 -7.91 45.89 8.05
N ASP A 268 -8.30 44.98 7.16
CA ASP A 268 -9.43 44.07 7.33
C ASP A 268 -9.10 43.01 8.39
N THR A 269 -7.87 42.49 8.36
CA THR A 269 -7.35 41.58 9.39
C THR A 269 -7.44 42.23 10.78
N GLN A 270 -7.11 43.51 10.90
CA GLN A 270 -7.26 44.24 12.15
C GLN A 270 -8.72 44.34 12.63
N VAL A 271 -9.69 44.45 11.72
CA VAL A 271 -11.12 44.40 12.07
C VAL A 271 -11.47 43.03 12.65
N TYR A 272 -11.01 41.93 12.04
CA TYR A 272 -11.25 40.59 12.56
C TYR A 272 -10.62 40.36 13.94
N ARG A 273 -9.40 40.87 14.14
CA ARG A 273 -8.73 40.87 15.46
C ARG A 273 -9.59 41.55 16.52
N ASN A 274 -10.14 42.72 16.20
CA ASN A 274 -10.99 43.49 17.12
C ASN A 274 -12.29 42.73 17.45
N VAL A 275 -12.92 42.09 16.45
CA VAL A 275 -14.14 41.28 16.65
C VAL A 275 -13.91 40.12 17.62
N LEU A 276 -12.74 39.50 17.58
CA LEU A 276 -12.37 38.41 18.49
C LEU A 276 -11.75 38.89 19.82
N GLY A 277 -11.60 40.20 20.01
CA GLY A 277 -11.01 40.80 21.19
C GLY A 277 -9.52 40.48 21.35
N LEU A 278 -8.79 40.36 20.24
CA LEU A 278 -7.33 40.16 20.25
C LEU A 278 -6.62 41.49 20.51
N GLN A 279 -5.61 41.47 21.38
CA GLN A 279 -4.88 42.67 21.79
C GLN A 279 -3.54 42.79 21.05
N ASN A 280 -3.25 43.99 20.54
CA ASN A 280 -1.97 44.31 19.89
C ASN A 280 -0.88 44.68 20.90
N GLU A 281 -1.29 45.20 22.07
CA GLU A 281 -0.43 45.44 23.23
C GLU A 281 -0.96 44.62 24.41
N PRO A 282 -0.67 43.30 24.45
CA PRO A 282 -1.34 42.41 25.39
C PRO A 282 -0.90 42.65 26.84
N ALA A 283 -1.89 42.78 27.73
CA ALA A 283 -1.68 42.51 29.14
C ALA A 283 -1.37 41.00 29.36
N PRO A 284 -0.70 40.60 30.47
CA PRO A 284 -0.48 39.19 30.76
C PRO A 284 -1.78 38.37 30.72
N GLY A 285 -1.79 37.29 29.95
CA GLY A 285 -2.96 36.41 29.78
C GLY A 285 -4.00 36.86 28.73
N ALA A 286 -3.80 38.02 28.08
CA ALA A 286 -4.65 38.43 26.96
C ALA A 286 -4.41 37.56 25.71
N ALA A 287 -5.46 37.36 24.92
CA ALA A 287 -5.34 36.70 23.62
C ALA A 287 -4.72 37.66 22.59
N VAL A 288 -3.70 37.19 21.91
CA VAL A 288 -2.92 37.90 20.89
C VAL A 288 -3.13 37.27 19.52
N TYR A 289 -3.24 35.94 19.49
CA TYR A 289 -3.29 35.13 18.28
C TYR A 289 -4.68 34.56 18.07
N PHE A 290 -5.06 34.43 16.80
CA PHE A 290 -6.31 33.81 16.37
C PHE A 290 -6.50 32.40 16.94
N PHE A 291 -5.45 31.56 16.96
CA PHE A 291 -5.55 30.18 17.47
C PHE A 291 -5.96 30.09 18.95
N GLN A 292 -5.66 31.11 19.77
CA GLN A 292 -6.09 31.16 21.18
C GLN A 292 -7.62 31.28 21.32
N LYS A 293 -8.31 31.64 20.23
CA LYS A 293 -9.77 31.69 20.13
C LYS A 293 -10.35 30.52 19.32
N ALA A 294 -9.55 29.54 18.89
CA ALA A 294 -9.97 28.47 17.98
C ALA A 294 -11.23 27.70 18.44
N ASN A 295 -11.38 27.53 19.76
CA ASN A 295 -12.52 26.82 20.34
C ASN A 295 -13.79 27.67 20.51
N THR A 296 -13.76 28.96 20.18
CA THR A 296 -14.91 29.86 20.35
C THR A 296 -15.85 29.82 19.14
N PRO A 297 -17.18 29.96 19.34
CA PRO A 297 -18.14 30.05 18.23
C PRO A 297 -17.85 31.21 17.27
N GLN A 298 -17.34 32.33 17.78
CA GLN A 298 -17.00 33.51 16.98
C GLN A 298 -15.84 33.23 16.02
N TYR A 299 -14.80 32.53 16.48
CA TYR A 299 -13.70 32.10 15.63
C TYR A 299 -14.18 31.12 14.54
N LYS A 300 -14.95 30.10 14.92
CA LYS A 300 -15.47 29.12 13.96
C LYS A 300 -16.33 29.78 12.90
N LYS A 301 -17.16 30.74 13.29
CA LYS A 301 -17.94 31.55 12.36
C LYS A 301 -17.05 32.35 11.41
N LEU A 302 -16.02 33.04 11.94
CA LEU A 302 -15.07 33.79 11.12
C LEU A 302 -14.38 32.88 10.09
N VAL A 303 -13.91 31.70 10.48
CA VAL A 303 -13.31 30.73 9.55
C VAL A 303 -14.31 30.36 8.43
N THR A 304 -15.55 30.02 8.77
CA THR A 304 -16.59 29.72 7.77
C THR A 304 -16.88 30.91 6.84
N ASP A 305 -16.96 32.11 7.39
CA ASP A 305 -17.21 33.34 6.63
C ASP A 305 -16.05 33.63 5.66
N LEU A 306 -14.80 33.42 6.09
CA LEU A 306 -13.60 33.58 5.27
C LEU A 306 -13.50 32.53 4.16
N LEU A 307 -13.86 31.28 4.43
CA LEU A 307 -13.92 30.22 3.40
C LEU A 307 -15.04 30.43 2.38
N SER A 308 -16.04 31.24 2.72
CA SER A 308 -17.12 31.64 1.81
C SER A 308 -16.89 33.01 1.18
N PHE A 309 -15.75 33.65 1.47
CA PHE A 309 -15.41 34.98 0.97
C PHE A 309 -15.16 34.91 -0.54
N PRO A 310 -15.67 35.87 -1.34
CA PRO A 310 -15.51 35.85 -2.79
C PRO A 310 -14.03 35.88 -3.16
N GLU A 311 -13.54 34.81 -3.79
CA GLU A 311 -12.15 34.70 -4.18
C GLU A 311 -11.81 35.60 -5.37
N LYS A 312 -10.63 36.23 -5.32
CA LYS A 312 -10.09 36.99 -6.45
C LYS A 312 -9.56 36.06 -7.53
N LYS A 313 -9.02 34.90 -7.13
CA LYS A 313 -8.47 33.88 -8.00
C LYS A 313 -8.45 32.53 -7.27
N ARG A 314 -9.03 31.49 -7.89
CA ARG A 314 -8.94 30.10 -7.45
C ARG A 314 -7.90 29.34 -8.27
N ARG A 315 -7.11 28.51 -7.60
CA ARG A 315 -6.29 27.45 -8.21
C ARG A 315 -6.66 26.12 -7.57
N GLN A 316 -6.75 25.06 -8.36
CA GLN A 316 -6.94 23.71 -7.86
C GLN A 316 -5.90 22.79 -8.47
N ILE A 317 -5.26 21.97 -7.65
CA ILE A 317 -4.23 21.02 -8.05
C ILE A 317 -4.56 19.65 -7.44
N ILE A 318 -4.62 18.64 -8.30
CA ILE A 318 -4.71 17.25 -7.87
C ILE A 318 -3.31 16.65 -7.95
N SER A 319 -2.74 16.35 -6.79
CA SER A 319 -1.37 15.86 -6.65
C SER A 319 -1.36 14.37 -6.27
N PRO A 320 -0.90 13.46 -7.15
CA PRO A 320 -0.79 12.05 -6.82
C PRO A 320 0.41 11.81 -5.90
N LEU A 321 0.15 11.68 -4.60
CA LEU A 321 1.21 11.53 -3.59
C LEU A 321 1.81 10.12 -3.58
N GLY A 322 1.07 9.14 -4.10
CA GLY A 322 1.39 7.73 -3.93
C GLY A 322 2.82 7.32 -4.26
N SER A 323 3.38 7.79 -5.37
CA SER A 323 4.76 7.46 -5.79
C SER A 323 5.85 8.08 -4.91
N HIS A 324 5.48 8.99 -4.02
CA HIS A 324 6.38 9.70 -3.10
C HIS A 324 6.21 9.23 -1.65
N LEU A 325 5.24 8.37 -1.37
CA LEU A 325 4.91 7.90 -0.04
C LEU A 325 5.20 6.40 0.10
N ASN A 326 5.80 6.04 1.22
CA ASN A 326 6.01 4.65 1.58
C ASN A 326 5.02 4.15 2.64
N GLY A 327 5.06 2.86 2.93
CA GLY A 327 4.10 2.19 3.81
C GLY A 327 4.40 2.33 5.30
N PHE A 328 5.68 2.36 5.69
CA PHE A 328 6.12 2.34 7.08
C PHE A 328 6.97 3.56 7.46
N GLN A 329 7.67 4.17 6.51
CA GLN A 329 8.45 5.38 6.72
C GLN A 329 8.10 6.45 5.68
N GLN A 330 7.28 7.41 6.11
CA GLN A 330 6.88 8.53 5.27
C GLN A 330 7.79 9.73 5.51
N ASP A 331 8.36 10.26 4.44
CA ASP A 331 9.05 11.54 4.46
C ASP A 331 8.03 12.68 4.33
N ALA A 332 8.31 13.81 4.97
CA ALA A 332 7.57 15.03 4.70
C ALA A 332 7.75 15.48 3.23
N LEU A 333 6.70 16.03 2.62
CA LEU A 333 6.70 16.46 1.22
C LEU A 333 6.42 17.96 1.10
N ILE A 334 6.96 18.61 0.08
CA ILE A 334 6.54 19.95 -0.35
C ILE A 334 5.88 19.83 -1.73
N ILE A 335 4.75 20.49 -1.89
CA ILE A 335 4.03 20.61 -3.16
C ILE A 335 4.13 22.06 -3.62
N SER A 336 4.82 22.25 -4.74
CA SER A 336 4.95 23.56 -5.38
C SER A 336 3.64 24.00 -6.02
N ASP A 337 3.55 25.30 -6.27
CA ASP A 337 2.43 25.95 -6.96
C ASP A 337 2.09 25.36 -8.34
N ASP A 338 3.04 24.68 -8.99
CA ASP A 338 2.89 24.00 -10.27
C ASP A 338 2.55 22.49 -10.13
N GLY A 339 2.31 22.02 -8.90
CA GLY A 339 1.97 20.64 -8.58
C GLY A 339 3.17 19.69 -8.51
N LYS A 340 4.41 20.19 -8.58
CA LYS A 340 5.60 19.35 -8.39
C LYS A 340 5.75 18.95 -6.93
N ILE A 341 5.96 17.65 -6.71
CA ILE A 341 6.18 17.06 -5.40
C ILE A 341 7.68 16.86 -5.18
N LYS A 342 8.18 17.33 -4.05
CA LYS A 342 9.57 17.11 -3.59
C LYS A 342 9.56 16.66 -2.14
N LYS A 343 10.65 16.05 -1.69
CA LYS A 343 10.88 15.86 -0.25
C LYS A 343 11.07 17.23 0.41
N MET A 344 10.54 17.37 1.62
CA MET A 344 10.70 18.57 2.44
C MET A 344 12.12 18.62 2.99
N GLU A 345 12.76 19.77 2.88
CA GLU A 345 14.02 20.08 3.57
C GLU A 345 13.67 20.99 4.75
N ALA A 346 14.00 20.57 5.96
CA ALA A 346 13.68 21.36 7.15
C ALA A 346 14.60 22.59 7.23
N ASP A 347 14.01 23.79 7.21
CA ASP A 347 14.71 25.08 7.23
C ASP A 347 14.41 25.91 8.50
N GLY A 348 13.69 25.31 9.46
CA GLY A 348 13.20 25.95 10.68
C GLY A 348 11.74 26.41 10.59
N THR A 349 11.27 26.71 9.37
CA THR A 349 9.88 27.08 9.09
C THR A 349 9.08 25.85 8.69
N PHE A 350 9.53 25.17 7.63
CA PHE A 350 9.05 23.84 7.29
C PHE A 350 9.68 22.84 8.24
N ILE A 351 8.84 22.13 8.98
CA ILE A 351 9.25 21.08 9.90
C ILE A 351 8.60 19.76 9.50
N GLU A 352 9.42 18.72 9.45
CA GLU A 352 8.92 17.35 9.30
C GLU A 352 8.23 16.94 10.60
N SER A 353 6.95 16.59 10.48
CA SER A 353 6.21 16.00 11.59
C SER A 353 6.47 14.51 11.63
N ILE A 354 6.77 13.99 12.82
CA ILE A 354 6.98 12.56 13.04
C ILE A 354 5.93 12.09 14.03
N SER A 355 4.97 11.31 13.56
CA SER A 355 3.90 10.75 14.39
C SER A 355 3.88 9.24 14.31
N LEU A 356 3.90 8.61 15.47
CA LEU A 356 3.70 7.16 15.64
C LEU A 356 2.39 6.84 16.36
N ASN A 357 1.49 7.81 16.49
CA ASN A 357 0.29 7.70 17.32
C ASN A 357 -0.58 6.48 17.03
N PHE A 358 -0.57 5.99 15.79
CA PHE A 358 -1.36 4.83 15.37
C PHE A 358 -0.51 3.58 15.10
N SER A 359 0.81 3.64 15.27
CA SER A 359 1.74 2.54 14.91
C SER A 359 1.44 1.22 15.64
N THR A 360 0.90 1.29 16.86
CA THR A 360 0.52 0.14 17.69
C THR A 360 -0.95 -0.27 17.54
N LEU A 361 -1.74 0.46 16.75
CA LEU A 361 -3.09 0.10 16.34
C LEU A 361 -3.00 -0.62 15.00
N TYR A 362 -3.58 -1.82 14.90
CA TYR A 362 -3.51 -2.61 13.70
C TYR A 362 -4.78 -3.42 13.46
N TYR A 363 -4.92 -3.92 12.24
CA TYR A 363 -6.10 -4.65 11.83
C TYR A 363 -5.75 -6.02 11.28
N THR A 364 -6.53 -7.03 11.61
CA THR A 364 -6.49 -8.32 10.90
C THR A 364 -7.73 -8.43 10.01
N ALA A 365 -7.55 -8.88 8.77
CA ALA A 365 -8.65 -9.10 7.84
C ALA A 365 -8.82 -10.60 7.54
N GLY A 366 -10.07 -11.06 7.46
CA GLY A 366 -10.38 -12.41 6.99
C GLY A 366 -10.48 -12.51 5.47
N GLN A 367 -10.74 -13.72 4.97
CA GLN A 367 -10.93 -13.98 3.53
C GLN A 367 -12.25 -13.41 2.99
N ILE A 368 -12.28 -13.13 1.69
CA ILE A 368 -13.51 -12.76 0.97
C ILE A 368 -14.52 -13.90 1.09
N GLN A 369 -15.76 -13.56 1.42
CA GLN A 369 -16.86 -14.51 1.50
C GLN A 369 -17.64 -14.51 0.18
N TYR A 370 -17.30 -15.46 -0.70
CA TYR A 370 -17.99 -15.66 -1.97
C TYR A 370 -19.32 -16.38 -1.76
N LYS A 371 -20.40 -15.87 -2.35
CA LYS A 371 -21.70 -16.55 -2.39
C LYS A 371 -22.05 -16.89 -3.82
N LYS A 372 -22.41 -18.15 -4.06
CA LYS A 372 -22.81 -18.63 -5.37
C LYS A 372 -24.16 -18.01 -5.77
N LYS A 373 -24.26 -17.51 -7.01
CA LYS A 373 -25.48 -17.00 -7.63
C LYS A 373 -25.52 -17.43 -9.10
N GLY A 374 -26.16 -18.58 -9.36
CA GLY A 374 -26.08 -19.24 -10.67
C GLY A 374 -24.65 -19.73 -10.94
N ASP A 375 -24.13 -19.40 -12.11
CA ASP A 375 -22.74 -19.71 -12.51
C ASP A 375 -21.71 -18.68 -12.02
N ASN A 376 -22.16 -17.61 -11.35
CA ASN A 376 -21.32 -16.53 -10.87
C ASN A 376 -21.18 -16.53 -9.34
N TYR A 377 -20.18 -15.81 -8.85
CA TYR A 377 -20.04 -15.47 -7.44
C TYR A 377 -20.38 -14.02 -7.18
N ILE A 378 -21.08 -13.77 -6.09
CA ILE A 378 -21.33 -12.43 -5.56
C ILE A 378 -20.57 -12.25 -4.25
N ILE A 379 -20.14 -11.02 -4.00
CA ILE A 379 -19.49 -10.62 -2.76
C ILE A 379 -20.35 -9.52 -2.15
N ASN A 380 -20.67 -9.67 -0.87
CA ASN A 380 -21.43 -8.67 -0.15
C ASN A 380 -20.49 -7.61 0.43
N LYS A 381 -20.84 -6.34 0.24
CA LYS A 381 -20.26 -5.25 1.03
C LYS A 381 -20.67 -5.44 2.49
N LEU A 382 -19.70 -5.43 3.40
CA LEU A 382 -19.91 -5.62 4.84
C LEU A 382 -20.05 -4.28 5.58
N GLY A 383 -19.48 -3.22 5.04
CA GLY A 383 -19.55 -1.86 5.59
C GLY A 383 -18.63 -0.90 4.84
N ASP A 384 -18.30 0.21 5.49
CA ASP A 384 -17.33 1.20 5.01
C ASP A 384 -16.44 1.65 6.18
N ILE A 385 -15.18 1.95 5.88
CA ILE A 385 -14.26 2.64 6.79
C ILE A 385 -13.81 3.91 6.09
N ASN A 386 -14.12 5.07 6.71
CA ASN A 386 -13.79 6.39 6.15
C ASN A 386 -14.25 6.56 4.68
N GLY A 387 -15.47 6.10 4.38
CA GLY A 387 -16.04 6.17 3.03
C GLY A 387 -15.54 5.12 2.04
N VAL A 388 -14.59 4.27 2.43
CA VAL A 388 -14.05 3.20 1.58
C VAL A 388 -14.78 1.87 1.85
N PRO A 389 -15.36 1.21 0.83
CA PRO A 389 -16.08 -0.05 1.00
C PRO A 389 -15.20 -1.19 1.51
N VAL A 390 -15.73 -1.91 2.52
CA VAL A 390 -15.09 -3.08 3.13
C VAL A 390 -15.86 -4.35 2.75
N TYR A 391 -15.12 -5.37 2.32
CA TYR A 391 -15.65 -6.66 1.85
C TYR A 391 -15.17 -7.85 2.68
N ARG A 392 -14.29 -7.61 3.66
CA ARG A 392 -13.72 -8.62 4.55
C ARG A 392 -14.10 -8.30 5.98
N LYS A 393 -14.25 -9.33 6.80
CA LYS A 393 -14.36 -9.13 8.25
C LYS A 393 -13.03 -8.59 8.75
N ILE A 394 -13.05 -7.48 9.48
CA ILE A 394 -11.86 -6.86 10.05
C ILE A 394 -11.98 -6.91 11.58
N GLN A 395 -10.87 -7.17 12.25
CA GLN A 395 -10.75 -7.04 13.70
C GLN A 395 -9.68 -5.99 14.00
N GLU A 396 -10.04 -5.00 14.82
CA GLU A 396 -9.12 -4.03 15.38
C GLU A 396 -8.37 -4.64 16.57
N LYS A 397 -7.06 -4.40 16.65
CA LYS A 397 -6.19 -4.91 17.70
C LYS A 397 -5.17 -3.84 18.13
N GLY A 398 -4.65 -3.98 19.33
CA GLY A 398 -3.75 -3.00 19.94
C GLY A 398 -4.49 -1.75 20.40
N ALA A 399 -3.78 -0.62 20.43
CA ALA A 399 -4.33 0.68 20.80
C ALA A 399 -3.49 1.81 20.21
N SER A 400 -4.08 3.01 20.08
CA SER A 400 -3.32 4.21 19.74
C SER A 400 -2.43 4.63 20.91
N LEU A 401 -1.26 5.18 20.60
CA LEU A 401 -0.38 5.81 21.59
C LEU A 401 -0.97 7.13 22.14
N ALA A 402 -2.01 7.66 21.50
CA ALA A 402 -2.74 8.82 22.01
C ALA A 402 -3.35 8.47 23.38
N GLY A 403 -2.80 9.08 24.44
CA GLY A 403 -3.27 8.86 25.81
C GLY A 403 -2.51 7.79 26.60
N VAL A 404 -1.48 7.13 26.04
CA VAL A 404 -0.61 6.20 26.80
C VAL A 404 -0.02 6.86 28.04
N ALA A 405 0.41 8.12 27.93
CA ALA A 405 0.93 8.88 29.08
C ALA A 405 -0.12 9.17 30.18
N ASN A 406 -1.41 9.02 29.88
CA ASN A 406 -2.51 9.43 30.74
C ASN A 406 -3.44 8.27 31.17
N ASP A 407 -3.30 7.06 30.59
CA ASP A 407 -4.16 5.91 30.83
C ASP A 407 -3.37 4.59 30.87
N GLU A 408 -3.22 4.04 32.08
CA GLU A 408 -2.52 2.78 32.33
C GLU A 408 -3.23 1.56 31.71
N SER A 409 -4.56 1.64 31.51
CA SER A 409 -5.35 0.59 30.86
C SER A 409 -5.11 0.50 29.35
N ILE A 410 -4.63 1.58 28.74
CA ILE A 410 -4.14 1.60 27.36
C ILE A 410 -2.72 1.04 27.31
N THR A 411 -1.86 1.54 28.20
CA THR A 411 -0.44 1.15 28.31
C THR A 411 -0.28 -0.37 28.38
N SER A 412 -1.01 -1.01 29.30
CA SER A 412 -0.97 -2.47 29.51
C SER A 412 -1.47 -3.33 28.35
N LYS A 413 -2.16 -2.76 27.36
CA LYS A 413 -2.62 -3.49 26.16
C LYS A 413 -1.58 -3.53 25.04
N ILE A 414 -0.52 -2.73 25.14
CA ILE A 414 0.47 -2.57 24.07
C ILE A 414 1.69 -3.42 24.41
N GLU A 415 1.72 -4.65 23.92
CA GLU A 415 2.82 -5.59 24.19
C GLU A 415 4.02 -5.37 23.27
N PHE A 416 3.84 -4.66 22.15
CA PHE A 416 4.89 -4.42 21.18
C PHE A 416 4.75 -3.08 20.46
N VAL A 417 5.87 -2.60 19.91
CA VAL A 417 5.95 -1.37 19.10
C VAL A 417 6.66 -1.69 17.77
N PRO A 418 6.00 -1.48 16.61
CA PRO A 418 6.67 -1.59 15.32
C PRO A 418 7.77 -0.55 15.15
N ASP A 419 8.94 -0.99 14.71
CA ASP A 419 10.12 -0.17 14.54
C ASP A 419 10.63 -0.27 13.09
N PRO A 420 10.29 0.71 12.22
CA PRO A 420 10.86 0.77 10.88
C PRO A 420 12.38 0.94 10.94
N VAL A 421 13.12 -0.07 10.47
CA VAL A 421 14.61 -0.14 10.58
C VAL A 421 15.32 -0.02 9.23
N GLY A 422 14.58 0.12 8.13
CA GLY A 422 15.17 0.27 6.81
C GLY A 422 14.20 -0.07 5.69
N SER A 423 14.75 -0.20 4.48
CA SER A 423 13.98 -0.49 3.28
C SER A 423 14.75 -1.35 2.29
N VAL A 424 14.06 -2.17 1.50
CA VAL A 424 14.61 -2.96 0.40
C VAL A 424 13.75 -2.84 -0.85
N ASP A 425 14.40 -2.70 -2.02
CA ASP A 425 13.71 -2.61 -3.31
C ASP A 425 13.49 -4.01 -3.90
N ILE A 426 12.23 -4.31 -4.23
CA ILE A 426 11.80 -5.60 -4.78
C ILE A 426 11.30 -5.50 -6.24
N SER A 427 11.42 -4.32 -6.86
CA SER A 427 10.80 -3.97 -8.15
C SER A 427 11.38 -4.74 -9.35
N ASN A 428 12.66 -5.15 -9.29
CA ASN A 428 13.36 -5.78 -10.42
C ASN A 428 13.08 -7.28 -10.59
N LYS A 429 12.26 -7.90 -9.73
CA LYS A 429 11.95 -9.35 -9.80
C LYS A 429 10.52 -9.65 -10.25
N LYS A 430 9.80 -8.64 -10.75
CA LYS A 430 8.37 -8.72 -11.11
C LYS A 430 8.04 -9.62 -12.31
N GLU A 431 9.02 -10.01 -13.13
CA GLU A 431 8.80 -10.73 -14.40
C GLU A 431 9.71 -11.95 -14.59
N GLN A 432 9.86 -12.78 -13.55
CA GLN A 432 10.28 -14.16 -13.82
C GLN A 432 9.05 -14.94 -14.32
N LEU A 433 9.01 -15.17 -15.63
CA LEU A 433 8.08 -16.09 -16.30
C LEU A 433 8.36 -17.54 -15.84
N ALA A 434 8.02 -17.86 -14.59
CA ALA A 434 7.80 -19.20 -14.05
C ALA A 434 7.46 -19.08 -12.56
N SER A 435 6.56 -19.96 -12.11
CA SER A 435 6.29 -20.34 -10.71
C SER A 435 5.13 -19.67 -9.97
N SER A 436 4.46 -20.50 -9.16
CA SER A 436 3.60 -20.12 -8.05
C SER A 436 4.06 -18.81 -7.38
N PRO A 437 3.17 -17.81 -7.24
CA PRO A 437 3.58 -16.50 -6.76
C PRO A 437 4.22 -16.66 -5.38
N LEU A 438 5.28 -15.89 -5.12
CA LEU A 438 5.82 -15.74 -3.75
C LEU A 438 4.76 -15.25 -2.75
N GLY A 439 3.59 -14.86 -3.25
CA GLY A 439 2.32 -14.87 -2.54
C GLY A 439 2.10 -13.66 -1.66
N ILE A 440 3.17 -12.98 -1.23
CA ILE A 440 3.12 -11.78 -0.38
C ILE A 440 3.63 -10.51 -1.08
N TYR A 441 4.54 -10.64 -2.04
CA TYR A 441 5.18 -9.49 -2.73
C TYR A 441 4.41 -9.00 -3.94
N GLN A 442 3.67 -9.89 -4.60
CA GLN A 442 2.88 -9.56 -5.78
C GLN A 442 1.58 -10.34 -5.76
N PHE A 443 0.52 -9.62 -6.09
CA PHE A 443 -0.82 -10.15 -6.29
C PHE A 443 -1.17 -10.09 -7.77
N ALA A 444 -1.99 -11.04 -8.22
CA ALA A 444 -2.50 -11.03 -9.58
C ALA A 444 -3.32 -9.75 -9.83
N PRO A 445 -3.24 -9.17 -11.03
CA PRO A 445 -4.00 -7.97 -11.34
C PRO A 445 -5.49 -8.27 -11.40
N VAL A 446 -6.28 -7.53 -10.65
CA VAL A 446 -7.74 -7.60 -10.68
C VAL A 446 -8.27 -6.58 -11.67
N TYR A 447 -9.23 -6.97 -12.51
CA TYR A 447 -9.85 -6.09 -13.50
C TYR A 447 -11.35 -5.98 -13.25
N TYR A 448 -11.84 -4.76 -13.22
CA TYR A 448 -13.26 -4.45 -13.26
C TYR A 448 -13.74 -4.39 -14.72
N VAL A 449 -14.80 -5.15 -15.02
CA VAL A 449 -15.49 -5.10 -16.30
C VAL A 449 -16.94 -4.69 -16.00
N GLY A 450 -17.27 -3.43 -16.29
CA GLY A 450 -18.61 -2.90 -16.08
C GLY A 450 -19.57 -3.22 -17.23
N ASP A 451 -20.87 -3.05 -16.99
CA ASP A 451 -21.91 -3.32 -17.99
C ASP A 451 -21.85 -2.38 -19.20
N GLU A 452 -21.38 -1.15 -19.01
CA GLU A 452 -21.39 -0.09 -20.05
C GLU A 452 -20.09 0.01 -20.86
N THR A 453 -18.95 -0.43 -20.30
CA THR A 453 -17.66 -0.40 -20.99
C THR A 453 -17.04 -1.79 -21.01
N LYS A 454 -16.95 -2.41 -22.20
CA LYS A 454 -16.27 -3.71 -22.37
C LYS A 454 -14.75 -3.64 -22.18
N LYS A 455 -14.19 -2.47 -21.83
CA LYS A 455 -12.75 -2.31 -21.60
C LYS A 455 -12.45 -2.57 -20.13
N PRO A 456 -11.65 -3.60 -19.79
CA PRO A 456 -11.30 -3.88 -18.41
C PRO A 456 -10.51 -2.71 -17.80
N ILE A 457 -10.91 -2.28 -16.60
CA ILE A 457 -10.21 -1.29 -15.78
C ILE A 457 -9.41 -2.04 -14.72
N LYS A 458 -8.08 -1.83 -14.67
CA LYS A 458 -7.24 -2.45 -13.65
C LYS A 458 -7.55 -1.83 -12.29
N MET A 459 -8.01 -2.64 -11.36
CA MET A 459 -8.26 -2.21 -9.99
C MET A 459 -6.95 -2.06 -9.21
N LYS A 460 -6.96 -1.20 -8.20
CA LYS A 460 -5.86 -0.89 -7.29
C LYS A 460 -6.30 -1.16 -5.85
N SER A 461 -5.35 -1.40 -4.98
CA SER A 461 -5.61 -1.43 -3.54
C SER A 461 -5.80 0.00 -3.02
N THR A 462 -6.72 0.17 -2.07
CA THR A 462 -6.89 1.42 -1.32
C THR A 462 -5.97 1.39 -0.09
N ILE A 463 -5.96 2.47 0.68
CA ILE A 463 -5.21 2.53 1.96
C ILE A 463 -5.93 1.88 3.15
N THR A 464 -7.12 1.34 2.91
CA THR A 464 -8.03 0.85 3.95
C THR A 464 -7.97 -0.67 4.05
N PRO A 465 -7.78 -1.25 5.25
CA PRO A 465 -7.83 -2.69 5.42
C PRO A 465 -9.19 -3.24 4.97
N GLY A 466 -9.19 -4.44 4.38
CA GLY A 466 -10.43 -5.13 4.00
C GLY A 466 -11.13 -4.63 2.73
N SER A 467 -10.54 -3.67 2.00
CA SER A 467 -10.93 -3.31 0.63
C SER A 467 -10.92 -4.51 -0.32
N PHE A 468 -11.65 -4.46 -1.43
CA PHE A 468 -11.79 -5.61 -2.33
C PHE A 468 -10.43 -6.12 -2.84
N VAL A 469 -9.64 -5.25 -3.47
CA VAL A 469 -8.24 -5.54 -3.82
C VAL A 469 -7.39 -5.44 -2.56
N SER A 470 -6.58 -6.45 -2.33
CA SER A 470 -5.72 -6.56 -1.14
C SER A 470 -4.45 -5.75 -1.35
N VAL A 471 -3.94 -5.14 -0.27
CA VAL A 471 -2.64 -4.46 -0.29
C VAL A 471 -1.56 -5.54 -0.21
N ALA A 472 -0.68 -5.62 -1.21
CA ALA A 472 0.51 -6.50 -1.13
C ALA A 472 1.39 -6.07 0.04
N ALA A 473 2.23 -6.96 0.57
CA ALA A 473 3.10 -6.64 1.70
C ALA A 473 3.91 -5.37 1.39
N LYS A 474 3.84 -4.39 2.28
CA LYS A 474 4.69 -3.18 2.24
C LYS A 474 5.78 -3.22 3.31
N GLY A 475 5.71 -4.18 4.22
CA GLY A 475 6.71 -4.39 5.24
C GLY A 475 6.84 -5.86 5.58
N VAL A 476 8.05 -6.24 5.99
CA VAL A 476 8.35 -7.55 6.53
C VAL A 476 9.01 -7.43 7.90
N THR A 477 8.73 -8.39 8.76
CA THR A 477 9.36 -8.55 10.08
C THR A 477 9.87 -9.99 10.22
N ASN A 478 10.65 -10.28 11.26
CA ASN A 478 11.10 -11.65 11.52
C ASN A 478 9.99 -12.55 12.07
N ILE A 479 10.16 -13.85 11.92
CA ILE A 479 9.16 -14.84 12.30
C ILE A 479 8.94 -14.91 13.81
N GLU A 480 9.95 -14.58 14.61
CA GLU A 480 9.83 -14.44 16.07
C GLU A 480 8.91 -13.27 16.46
N SER A 481 8.98 -12.16 15.73
CA SER A 481 8.07 -11.02 15.92
C SER A 481 6.64 -11.40 15.53
N ALA A 482 6.46 -12.21 14.49
CA ALA A 482 5.15 -12.76 14.17
C ALA A 482 4.61 -13.70 15.26
N ALA A 483 5.47 -14.50 15.90
CA ALA A 483 5.10 -15.33 17.05
C ALA A 483 4.66 -14.49 18.25
N LEU A 484 5.34 -13.36 18.52
CA LEU A 484 4.92 -12.42 19.56
C LEU A 484 3.51 -11.87 19.33
N ILE A 485 3.13 -11.63 18.06
CA ILE A 485 1.87 -10.96 17.72
C ILE A 485 0.71 -11.94 17.51
N LYS A 486 0.99 -13.11 16.92
CA LYS A 486 -0.02 -14.13 16.57
C LYS A 486 -0.13 -15.26 17.59
N GLY A 487 0.86 -15.43 18.47
CA GLY A 487 0.92 -16.52 19.45
C GLY A 487 1.70 -17.74 18.96
N ASP A 488 1.37 -18.92 19.53
CA ASP A 488 2.20 -20.14 19.44
C ASP A 488 2.28 -20.78 18.04
N THR A 489 1.30 -20.53 17.17
CA THR A 489 1.24 -21.10 15.81
C THR A 489 1.16 -20.00 14.74
N PRO A 490 2.16 -19.12 14.62
CA PRO A 490 2.03 -17.90 13.83
C PRO A 490 2.10 -18.12 12.30
N ILE A 491 2.68 -19.23 11.86
CA ILE A 491 3.00 -19.49 10.44
C ILE A 491 1.75 -19.94 9.69
N ASP A 492 1.45 -19.26 8.58
CA ASP A 492 0.32 -19.58 7.69
C ASP A 492 0.71 -20.60 6.63
N ALA A 493 1.93 -20.46 6.09
CA ALA A 493 2.46 -21.35 5.08
C ALA A 493 3.98 -21.44 5.13
N ILE A 494 4.52 -22.56 4.66
CA ILE A 494 5.95 -22.76 4.45
C ILE A 494 6.17 -23.06 2.97
N ARG A 495 7.00 -22.25 2.32
CA ARG A 495 7.47 -22.46 0.95
C ARG A 495 8.75 -23.28 1.01
N VAL A 496 8.71 -24.49 0.45
CA VAL A 496 9.79 -25.47 0.55
C VAL A 496 10.42 -25.72 -0.81
N ARG A 497 11.76 -25.65 -0.86
CA ARG A 497 12.55 -26.24 -1.95
C ARG A 497 13.08 -27.58 -1.49
N VAL A 498 12.81 -28.61 -2.28
CA VAL A 498 13.29 -29.97 -2.05
C VAL A 498 14.70 -30.08 -2.62
N ALA A 499 15.57 -30.74 -1.88
CA ALA A 499 16.96 -30.95 -2.26
C ALA A 499 17.06 -31.79 -3.55
N GLU A 500 18.04 -31.47 -4.39
CA GLU A 500 18.38 -32.20 -5.62
C GLU A 500 17.26 -32.29 -6.68
N ILE A 501 16.23 -31.45 -6.60
CA ILE A 501 15.26 -31.25 -7.69
C ILE A 501 15.81 -30.18 -8.63
N ASN A 502 16.09 -30.50 -9.89
CA ASN A 502 16.57 -29.50 -10.87
C ASN A 502 15.54 -29.21 -11.97
N GLY A 503 14.37 -29.82 -11.90
CA GLY A 503 13.30 -29.74 -12.89
C GLY A 503 12.12 -30.64 -12.51
N TYR A 504 11.00 -30.52 -13.23
CA TYR A 504 9.80 -31.33 -12.99
C TYR A 504 9.84 -32.63 -13.80
N THR A 505 10.75 -33.54 -13.42
CA THR A 505 10.87 -34.88 -14.01
C THR A 505 10.06 -35.92 -13.23
N THR A 506 9.91 -37.13 -13.79
CA THR A 506 9.29 -38.27 -13.09
C THR A 506 10.07 -38.66 -11.82
N GLU A 507 11.39 -38.51 -11.84
CA GLU A 507 12.26 -38.74 -10.69
C GLU A 507 12.02 -37.67 -9.61
N ALA A 508 11.88 -36.40 -10.02
CA ALA A 508 11.54 -35.32 -9.09
C ALA A 508 10.16 -35.53 -8.44
N ALA A 509 9.18 -36.06 -9.18
CA ALA A 509 7.84 -36.35 -8.65
C ALA A 509 7.78 -37.51 -7.65
N LYS A 510 8.82 -38.37 -7.59
CA LYS A 510 8.91 -39.48 -6.64
C LYS A 510 9.61 -39.10 -5.34
N LYS A 511 10.38 -38.02 -5.34
CA LYS A 511 10.95 -37.40 -4.15
C LYS A 511 9.88 -36.56 -3.48
#